data_AF-A0AB39ZPC8-F1
#
_entry.id   AF-A0AB39ZPC8-F1
#
_cell.length_a   1.000
_cell.length_b   1.000
_cell.length_c   1.000
_cell.angle_alpha   90.00
_cell.angle_beta   90.00
_cell.angle_gamma   90.00
#
_symmetry.space_group_name_H-M   'P 1'
#
loop_
_entity.id
_entity.type
_entity.pdbx_description
1 polymer ?
#
loop_
_entity_poly.entity_id
_entity_poly.type
_entity_poly.pdbx_seq_one_letter_code
_entity_poly.pdbx_strand_id
1 'polypeptide(L)'
;MNIHWLKFLVVALAAVELPKVEAWVQSAITQCASCPDQFKGKLVCAFLNGCHLELEFCAMMVFNCGRQMHHKHLILVKNEGKCDPVRGYKCEFMDF
;
A
#
# COMPACT_ATOMS: atom_id res chain seq x y z
N MET A 1 1.26 47.71 -11.24
CA MET A 1 1.89 47.03 -10.09
C MET A 1 0.93 45.94 -9.59
N ASN A 2 0.90 44.75 -10.21
CA ASN A 2 -0.05 43.69 -9.80
C ASN A 2 0.39 42.26 -10.16
N ILE A 3 1.10 42.05 -11.27
CA ILE A 3 1.44 40.68 -11.74
C ILE A 3 2.63 40.07 -11.00
N HIS A 4 3.61 40.87 -10.58
CA HIS A 4 4.80 40.35 -9.88
C HIS A 4 4.47 39.80 -8.50
N TRP A 5 3.59 40.46 -7.74
CA TRP A 5 3.15 40.01 -6.43
C TRP A 5 2.40 38.68 -6.47
N LEU A 6 1.53 38.49 -7.48
CA LEU A 6 0.85 37.22 -7.73
C LEU A 6 1.83 36.07 -8.02
N LYS A 7 2.85 36.31 -8.86
CA LYS A 7 3.87 35.29 -9.15
C LYS A 7 4.66 34.91 -7.91
N PHE A 8 5.07 35.88 -7.09
CA PHE A 8 5.75 35.60 -5.82
C PHE A 8 4.88 34.82 -4.85
N LEU A 9 3.57 35.13 -4.77
CA LEU A 9 2.63 34.42 -3.89
C LEU A 9 2.46 32.95 -4.31
N VAL A 10 2.33 32.69 -5.61
CA VAL A 10 2.16 31.33 -6.15
C VAL A 10 3.44 30.50 -5.97
N VAL A 11 4.61 31.09 -6.19
CA VAL A 11 5.90 30.40 -5.96
C VAL A 11 6.12 30.11 -4.47
N ALA A 12 5.73 31.02 -3.59
CA ALA A 12 5.81 30.82 -2.15
C ALA A 12 4.84 29.73 -1.65
N LEU A 13 3.61 29.67 -2.19
CA LEU A 13 2.68 28.58 -1.87
C LEU A 13 3.21 27.23 -2.36
N ALA A 14 3.69 27.16 -3.60
CA ALA A 14 4.24 25.92 -4.16
C ALA A 14 5.45 25.42 -3.35
N ALA A 15 6.34 26.32 -2.91
CA ALA A 15 7.51 25.98 -2.09
C ALA A 15 7.14 25.48 -0.68
N VAL A 16 5.94 25.77 -0.18
CA VAL A 16 5.47 25.31 1.14
C VAL A 16 4.64 24.02 1.03
N GLU A 17 3.90 23.85 -0.07
CA GLU A 17 3.03 22.69 -0.30
C GLU A 17 3.80 21.46 -0.79
N LEU A 18 4.74 21.64 -1.73
CA LEU A 18 5.57 20.55 -2.26
C LEU A 18 6.30 19.74 -1.15
N PRO A 19 7.06 20.35 -0.23
CA PRO A 19 7.76 19.59 0.80
C PRO A 19 6.81 18.93 1.82
N LYS A 20 5.61 19.47 2.03
CA LYS A 20 4.59 18.83 2.88
C LYS A 20 3.99 17.60 2.21
N VAL A 21 3.71 17.69 0.90
CA VAL A 21 3.23 16.56 0.11
C VAL A 21 4.31 15.48 0.05
N GLU A 22 5.57 15.84 -0.21
CA GLU A 22 6.69 14.89 -0.19
C GLU A 22 6.86 14.23 1.17
N ALA A 23 6.84 15.00 2.27
CA ALA A 23 6.94 14.43 3.62
C ALA A 23 5.80 13.45 3.95
N TRP A 24 4.58 13.74 3.50
CA TRP A 24 3.43 12.86 3.69
C TRP A 24 3.55 11.58 2.85
N VAL A 25 4.00 11.70 1.61
CA VAL A 25 4.28 10.57 0.72
C VAL A 25 5.41 9.71 1.30
N GLN A 26 6.51 10.31 1.76
CA GLN A 26 7.59 9.59 2.45
C GLN A 26 7.06 8.87 3.70
N SER A 27 6.28 9.54 4.54
CA SER A 27 5.73 8.96 5.76
C SER A 27 4.81 7.77 5.47
N ALA A 28 3.92 7.90 4.49
CA ALA A 28 3.05 6.83 4.04
C ALA A 28 3.84 5.63 3.49
N ILE A 29 4.83 5.88 2.61
CA ILE A 29 5.70 4.82 2.08
C ILE A 29 6.46 4.10 3.20
N THR A 30 6.98 4.85 4.17
CA THR A 30 7.76 4.30 5.29
C THR A 30 6.89 3.42 6.20
N GLN A 31 5.65 3.84 6.47
CA GLN A 31 4.70 3.04 7.25
C GLN A 31 4.29 1.77 6.50
N CYS A 32 4.13 1.85 5.18
CA CYS A 32 3.74 0.73 4.34
C CYS A 32 4.81 -0.34 4.16
N ALA A 33 6.09 0.02 4.27
CA ALA A 33 7.22 -0.91 4.20
C ALA A 33 7.60 -1.49 5.57
N SER A 34 7.05 -0.96 6.67
CA SER A 34 7.36 -1.45 8.02
C SER A 34 6.66 -2.78 8.28
N CYS A 35 7.44 -3.84 8.51
CA CYS A 35 6.92 -5.15 8.92
C CYS A 35 7.57 -5.57 10.25
N PRO A 36 6.78 -5.95 11.27
CA PRO A 36 7.33 -6.44 12.53
C PRO A 36 8.17 -7.70 12.33
N ASP A 37 9.30 -7.81 13.03
CA ASP A 37 10.27 -8.89 12.86
C ASP A 37 9.67 -10.29 13.03
N GLN A 38 8.71 -10.44 13.94
CA GLN A 38 8.02 -11.71 14.20
C GLN A 38 7.25 -12.28 12.99
N PHE A 39 6.92 -11.44 12.00
CA PHE A 39 6.16 -11.82 10.81
C PHE A 39 7.01 -11.94 9.54
N LYS A 40 8.31 -11.59 9.60
CA LYS A 40 9.22 -11.75 8.47
C LYS A 40 9.36 -13.22 8.08
N GLY A 41 9.23 -13.51 6.79
CA GLY A 41 9.25 -14.84 6.21
C GLY A 41 8.04 -15.71 6.55
N LYS A 42 7.03 -15.20 7.27
CA LYS A 42 5.82 -15.96 7.58
C LYS A 42 4.89 -15.98 6.38
N LEU A 43 4.61 -17.18 5.87
CA LEU A 43 3.58 -17.38 4.85
C LEU A 43 2.18 -17.24 5.45
N VAL A 44 1.26 -16.72 4.66
CA VAL A 44 -0.17 -16.70 4.95
C VAL A 44 -0.96 -17.17 3.73
N CYS A 45 -2.06 -17.88 4.00
CA CYS A 45 -3.13 -18.08 3.05
C CYS A 45 -4.06 -16.88 3.16
N ALA A 46 -4.21 -16.17 2.05
CA ALA A 46 -5.03 -14.98 1.98
C ALA A 46 -6.10 -15.08 0.90
N PHE A 47 -7.02 -14.14 0.94
CA PHE A 47 -8.15 -14.04 0.03
C PHE A 47 -8.21 -12.65 -0.60
N LEU A 48 -8.41 -12.62 -1.91
CA LEU A 48 -8.59 -11.39 -2.67
C LEU A 48 -9.63 -11.64 -3.78
N ASN A 49 -10.66 -10.80 -3.86
CA ASN A 49 -11.62 -10.79 -4.98
C ASN A 49 -12.17 -12.17 -5.40
N GLY A 50 -12.43 -13.08 -4.46
CA GLY A 50 -12.99 -14.40 -4.78
C GLY A 50 -11.95 -15.52 -4.98
N CYS A 51 -10.66 -15.21 -5.00
CA CYS A 51 -9.59 -16.20 -5.14
C CYS A 51 -8.66 -16.25 -3.93
N HIS A 52 -8.00 -17.38 -3.75
CA HIS A 52 -7.02 -17.62 -2.71
C HIS A 52 -5.61 -17.37 -3.24
N LEU A 53 -4.75 -16.82 -2.40
CA LEU A 53 -3.35 -16.56 -2.72
C LEU A 53 -2.46 -16.89 -1.52
N GLU A 54 -1.28 -17.41 -1.82
CA GLU A 54 -0.24 -17.66 -0.82
C GLU A 54 0.86 -16.62 -1.01
N LEU A 55 1.18 -15.89 0.06
CA LEU A 55 2.23 -14.89 0.06
C LEU A 55 2.80 -14.71 1.46
N GLU A 56 3.96 -14.05 1.55
CA GLU A 56 4.51 -13.64 2.83
C GLU A 56 3.65 -12.53 3.47
N PHE A 57 3.46 -12.57 4.78
CA PHE A 57 2.71 -11.58 5.55
C PHE A 57 3.22 -10.16 5.31
N CYS A 58 4.54 -9.96 5.36
CA CYS A 58 5.12 -8.63 5.12
C CYS A 58 4.86 -8.13 3.69
N ALA A 59 4.93 -9.02 2.69
CA ALA A 59 4.60 -8.67 1.32
C ALA A 59 3.11 -8.29 1.18
N MET A 60 2.21 -9.02 1.85
CA MET A 60 0.78 -8.70 1.91
C MET A 60 0.54 -7.30 2.47
N MET A 61 1.24 -6.90 3.54
CA MET A 61 1.12 -5.57 4.13
C MET A 61 1.50 -4.47 3.13
N VAL A 62 2.60 -4.65 2.40
CA VAL A 62 3.02 -3.72 1.33
C VAL A 62 1.97 -3.64 0.23
N PHE A 63 1.45 -4.77 -0.24
CA PHE A 63 0.39 -4.78 -1.25
C PHE A 63 -0.89 -4.11 -0.75
N ASN A 64 -1.30 -4.37 0.48
CA ASN A 64 -2.48 -3.73 1.07
C ASN A 64 -2.34 -2.22 1.17
N CYS A 65 -1.15 -1.71 1.45
CA CYS A 65 -0.92 -0.28 1.38
C CYS A 65 -1.12 0.27 -0.04
N GLY A 66 -0.48 -0.33 -1.04
CA GLY A 66 -0.66 0.10 -2.43
C GLY A 66 -2.14 0.09 -2.83
N ARG A 67 -2.86 -0.99 -2.46
CA ARG A 67 -4.29 -1.14 -2.71
C ARG A 67 -5.12 -0.09 -1.97
N GLN A 68 -4.75 0.27 -0.74
CA GLN A 68 -5.40 1.35 0.01
C GLN A 68 -5.22 2.71 -0.70
N MET A 69 -4.01 3.01 -1.18
CA MET A 69 -3.72 4.24 -1.93
C MET A 69 -4.49 4.32 -3.25
N HIS A 70 -4.79 3.16 -3.86
CA HIS A 70 -5.58 3.05 -5.08
C HIS A 70 -7.08 2.78 -4.84
N HIS A 71 -7.56 2.88 -3.60
CA HIS A 71 -8.96 2.61 -3.22
C HIS A 71 -9.49 1.23 -3.68
N LYS A 72 -8.64 0.21 -3.66
CA LYS A 72 -8.96 -1.18 -4.01
C LYS A 72 -9.26 -2.04 -2.78
N HIS A 73 -9.95 -3.17 -2.98
CA HIS A 73 -10.21 -4.14 -1.90
C HIS A 73 -8.90 -4.68 -1.32
N LEU A 74 -8.80 -4.77 0.00
CA LEU A 74 -7.63 -5.32 0.67
C LEU A 74 -7.56 -6.84 0.56
N ILE A 75 -6.34 -7.36 0.58
CA ILE A 75 -6.03 -8.77 0.76
C ILE A 75 -6.29 -9.13 2.23
N LEU A 76 -7.12 -10.16 2.44
CA LEU A 76 -7.54 -10.59 3.77
C LEU A 76 -6.82 -11.88 4.17
N VAL A 77 -6.22 -11.91 5.36
CA VAL A 77 -5.64 -13.14 5.91
C VAL A 77 -6.76 -14.12 6.24
N LYS A 78 -6.64 -15.34 5.74
CA LYS A 78 -7.55 -16.44 6.08
C LYS A 78 -6.92 -17.32 7.16
N ASN A 79 -5.72 -17.83 6.89
CA ASN A 79 -4.99 -18.74 7.78
C ASN A 79 -3.49 -18.43 7.74
N GLU A 80 -2.78 -18.76 8.82
CA GLU A 80 -1.32 -18.81 8.79
C GLU A 80 -0.83 -20.01 7.96
N GLY A 81 0.32 -19.85 7.30
CA GLY A 81 0.93 -20.90 6.50
C GLY A 81 0.35 -20.99 5.08
N LYS A 82 0.33 -22.21 4.55
CA LYS A 82 -0.13 -22.48 3.19
C LYS A 82 -1.65 -22.50 3.13
N CYS A 83 -2.19 -22.29 1.94
CA CYS A 83 -3.57 -22.61 1.68
C CYS A 83 -3.71 -24.14 1.67
N ASP A 84 -4.24 -24.70 2.77
CA ASP A 84 -4.90 -26.02 2.76
C ASP A 84 -5.83 -26.13 1.56
N PRO A 85 -6.24 -27.33 1.08
CA PRO A 85 -7.14 -27.46 -0.07
C PRO A 85 -8.48 -26.75 0.19
N VAL A 86 -8.49 -25.45 -0.08
CA VAL A 86 -9.60 -24.54 0.14
C VAL A 86 -10.49 -24.62 -1.09
N ARG A 87 -11.79 -24.82 -0.88
CA ARG A 87 -12.77 -24.64 -1.95
C ARG A 87 -12.62 -23.23 -2.53
N GLY A 88 -12.34 -23.14 -3.83
CA GLY A 88 -12.16 -21.89 -4.56
C GLY A 88 -11.02 -21.96 -5.56
N TYR A 89 -10.80 -20.85 -6.27
CA TYR A 89 -9.77 -20.73 -7.30
C TYR A 89 -8.52 -20.07 -6.73
N LYS A 90 -7.34 -20.46 -7.21
CA LYS A 90 -6.09 -19.74 -6.92
C LYS A 90 -6.03 -18.48 -7.77
N CYS A 91 -5.57 -17.37 -7.22
CA CYS A 91 -5.35 -16.17 -8.02
C CYS A 91 -4.21 -16.41 -9.02
N GLU A 92 -4.51 -16.34 -10.32
CA GLU A 92 -3.49 -16.42 -11.37
C GLU A 92 -2.78 -15.08 -11.58
N PHE A 93 -3.52 -13.98 -11.39
CA PHE A 93 -3.05 -12.62 -11.54
C PHE A 93 -3.56 -11.77 -10.37
N MET A 94 -2.73 -10.84 -9.91
CA MET A 94 -3.13 -9.79 -8.99
C MET A 94 -3.04 -8.47 -9.72
N ASP A 95 -4.10 -7.66 -9.62
CA ASP A 95 -4.06 -6.29 -10.11
C ASP A 95 -3.29 -5.42 -9.10
N PHE A 96 -2.25 -4.72 -9.55
CA PHE A 96 -1.50 -3.76 -8.73
C PHE A 96 -2.21 -2.41 -8.73
#